data_AF-D5GHF2-F1
#
_entry.id   AF-D5GHF2-F1
#
_cell.length_a   1.000
_cell.length_b   1.000
_cell.length_c   1.000
_cell.angle_alpha   90.00
_cell.angle_beta   90.00
_cell.angle_gamma   90.00
#
_symmetry.space_group_name_H-M   'P 1'
#
loop_
_entity.id
_entity.type
_entity.pdbx_description
1 polymer ?
#
loop_
_entity_poly.entity_id
_entity_poly.type
_entity_poly.pdbx_seq_one_letter_code
_entity_poly.pdbx_strand_id
1 'polypeptide(L)'
;MADIPEQTDSQILPQPGMESVSQVAEILALLQQLQQGQAALHEGQVSLQQAQTALQEGQAALQQGQTDFRGEQAALLEGQADILQQVDELRDEGSRQDKNSIARVINNNARLDDTLLEPFYGINGQLVPHFPPTLGHAKRLRSDRVDALLLALGLGVAGSLAVRQTRFKRYIGLRDDE
;
A
#
# COMPACT_ATOMS: atom_id res chain seq x y z
N MET A 1 13.07 122.56 30.09
CA MET A 1 13.95 121.55 30.68
C MET A 1 13.01 120.48 31.24
N ALA A 2 12.47 119.56 30.42
CA ALA A 2 13.08 118.33 29.87
C ALA A 2 13.56 117.43 31.03
N ASP A 3 12.72 116.58 31.60
CA ASP A 3 12.22 115.24 31.16
C ASP A 3 13.26 114.13 31.35
N ILE A 4 12.97 113.20 32.27
CA ILE A 4 13.75 111.97 32.55
C ILE A 4 12.74 110.83 32.73
N PRO A 5 12.74 109.80 31.88
CA PRO A 5 12.12 108.53 32.18
C PRO A 5 13.16 107.52 32.67
N GLU A 6 12.82 106.82 33.75
CA GLU A 6 13.57 105.70 34.32
C GLU A 6 13.06 104.40 33.66
N GLN A 7 13.78 103.91 32.65
CA GLN A 7 13.58 102.55 32.13
C GLN A 7 14.51 101.59 32.87
N THR A 8 13.91 100.74 33.69
CA THR A 8 14.55 99.58 34.32
C THR A 8 14.71 98.47 33.29
N ASP A 9 15.91 98.36 32.75
CA ASP A 9 16.33 97.27 31.86
C ASP A 9 16.73 96.07 32.72
N SER A 10 15.78 95.16 32.96
CA SER A 10 16.06 93.88 33.64
C SER A 10 16.76 92.94 32.67
N GLN A 11 18.10 93.00 32.66
CA GLN A 11 18.94 91.97 32.06
C GLN A 11 18.72 90.64 32.79
N ILE A 12 17.97 89.74 32.15
CA ILE A 12 17.89 88.33 32.52
C ILE A 12 19.23 87.69 32.16
N LEU A 13 20.08 87.46 33.16
CA LEU A 13 21.27 86.60 33.01
C LEU A 13 20.85 85.16 32.67
N PRO A 14 21.55 84.47 31.75
CA PRO A 14 21.33 83.05 31.53
C PRO A 14 21.84 82.25 32.73
N GLN A 15 20.96 81.44 33.33
CA GLN A 15 21.28 80.60 34.49
C GLN A 15 22.05 79.33 34.07
N PRO A 16 23.27 79.07 34.59
CA PRO A 16 24.15 77.98 34.16
C PRO A 16 23.75 76.57 34.66
N GLY A 17 22.55 76.39 35.24
CA GLY A 17 22.10 75.12 35.83
C GLY A 17 21.21 74.25 34.94
N MET A 18 20.46 74.83 33.99
CA MET A 18 19.43 74.10 33.23
C MET A 18 19.98 73.24 32.07
N GLU A 19 21.11 73.60 31.47
CA GLU A 19 21.72 72.82 30.38
C GLU A 19 22.23 71.44 30.84
N SER A 20 22.77 71.35 32.05
CA SER A 20 23.27 70.08 32.62
C SER A 20 22.16 69.07 32.91
N VAL A 21 20.99 69.55 33.36
CA VAL A 21 19.82 68.72 33.65
C VAL A 21 19.18 68.22 32.35
N SER A 22 19.19 69.04 31.29
CA SER A 22 18.71 68.66 29.96
C SER A 22 19.56 67.54 29.33
N GLN A 23 20.88 67.60 29.46
CA GLN A 23 21.79 66.55 28.97
C GLN A 23 21.60 65.21 29.70
N VAL A 24 21.38 65.23 31.01
CA VAL A 24 21.10 64.00 31.78
C VAL A 24 19.77 63.38 31.37
N ALA A 25 18.75 64.19 31.09
CA ALA A 25 17.46 63.71 30.58
C ALA A 25 17.58 63.05 29.20
N GLU A 26 18.37 63.61 28.28
CA GLU A 26 18.67 63.01 26.98
C GLU A 26 19.40 61.67 27.11
N ILE A 27 20.39 61.57 28.00
CA ILE A 27 21.13 60.33 28.24
C ILE A 27 20.20 59.24 28.78
N LEU A 28 19.30 59.57 29.72
CA LEU A 28 18.32 58.63 30.25
C LEU A 28 17.34 58.16 29.17
N ALA A 29 16.88 59.07 28.29
CA ALA A 29 16.03 58.72 27.17
C ALA A 29 16.73 57.77 26.19
N LEU A 30 18.01 58.03 25.86
CA LEU A 30 18.84 57.17 25.02
C LEU A 30 19.04 55.77 25.64
N LEU A 31 19.29 55.69 26.94
CA LEU A 31 19.41 54.41 27.64
C LEU A 31 18.11 53.61 27.62
N GLN A 32 16.97 54.29 27.82
CA GLN A 32 15.67 53.65 27.75
C GLN A 32 15.36 53.14 26.34
N GLN A 33 15.72 53.91 25.31
CA GLN A 33 15.56 53.52 23.91
C GLN A 33 16.48 52.34 23.54
N LEU A 34 17.71 52.31 24.08
CA LEU A 34 18.63 51.18 23.93
C LEU A 34 18.07 49.91 24.58
N GLN A 35 17.51 50.02 25.80
CA GLN A 35 16.88 48.90 26.49
C GLN A 35 15.69 48.34 25.71
N GLN A 36 14.85 49.22 25.15
CA GLN A 36 13.74 48.79 24.28
C GLN A 36 14.25 48.12 23.01
N GLY A 37 15.30 48.66 22.38
CA GLY A 37 15.93 48.05 21.21
C GLY A 37 16.50 46.66 21.50
N GLN A 38 17.14 46.47 22.67
CA GLN A 38 17.63 45.16 23.10
C GLN A 38 16.47 44.18 23.36
N ALA A 39 15.40 44.62 24.00
CA ALA A 39 14.22 43.78 24.22
C ALA A 39 13.59 43.33 22.90
N ALA A 40 13.39 44.25 21.96
CA ALA A 40 12.85 43.93 20.64
C ALA A 40 13.76 42.98 19.85
N LEU A 41 15.09 43.14 19.94
CA LEU A 41 16.04 42.24 19.31
C LEU A 41 15.99 40.84 19.92
N HIS A 42 15.86 40.75 21.25
CA HIS A 42 15.72 39.47 21.94
C HIS A 42 14.43 38.75 21.53
N GLU A 43 13.30 39.46 21.48
CA GLU A 43 12.03 38.92 20.98
C GLU A 43 12.15 38.44 19.52
N GLY A 44 12.83 39.21 18.66
CA GLY A 44 13.11 38.82 17.28
C GLY A 44 13.94 37.53 17.18
N GLN A 45 14.95 37.37 18.04
CA GLN A 45 15.76 36.14 18.10
C GLN A 45 14.93 34.93 18.53
N VAL A 46 14.08 35.08 19.56
CA VAL A 46 13.18 34.01 20.01
C VAL A 46 12.22 33.61 18.90
N SER A 47 11.62 34.58 18.21
CA SER A 47 10.70 34.33 17.10
C SER A 47 11.39 33.62 15.94
N LEU A 48 12.60 34.04 15.57
CA LEU A 48 13.39 33.38 14.54
C LEU A 48 13.71 31.93 14.90
N GLN A 49 14.06 31.68 16.16
CA GLN A 49 14.37 30.32 16.62
C GLN A 49 13.14 29.42 16.61
N GLN A 50 11.97 29.94 16.98
CA GLN A 50 10.69 29.22 16.84
C GLN A 50 10.38 28.89 15.37
N ALA A 51 10.57 29.85 14.47
CA ALA A 51 10.35 29.63 13.03
C ALA A 51 11.31 28.57 12.46
N GLN A 52 12.57 28.52 12.92
CA GLN A 52 13.53 27.49 12.53
C GLN A 52 13.10 26.10 13.01
N THR A 53 12.65 25.99 14.27
CA THR A 53 12.13 24.72 14.80
C THR A 53 10.92 24.23 13.99
N ALA A 54 9.95 25.11 13.73
CA ALA A 54 8.77 24.77 12.94
C ALA A 54 9.14 24.32 11.51
N LEU A 55 10.15 24.95 10.90
CA LEU A 55 10.64 24.54 9.59
C LEU A 55 11.28 23.15 9.63
N GLN A 56 12.08 22.84 10.64
CA GLN A 56 12.68 21.52 10.82
C GLN A 56 11.62 20.43 11.00
N GLU A 57 10.60 20.71 11.81
CA GLU A 57 9.46 19.80 12.01
C GLU A 57 8.69 19.57 10.70
N GLY A 58 8.42 20.64 9.93
CA GLY A 58 7.78 20.53 8.62
C GLY A 58 8.61 19.72 7.62
N GLN A 59 9.94 19.86 7.63
CA GLN A 59 10.84 19.05 6.80
C GLN A 59 10.82 17.57 7.21
N ALA A 60 10.81 17.27 8.50
CA ALA A 60 10.72 15.91 9.01
C ALA A 60 9.39 15.25 8.62
N ALA A 61 8.28 15.97 8.77
CA ALA A 61 6.95 15.50 8.36
C ALA A 61 6.88 15.23 6.85
N LEU A 62 7.48 16.09 6.03
CA LEU A 62 7.53 15.89 4.59
C LEU A 62 8.36 14.64 4.21
N GLN A 63 9.51 14.42 4.87
CA GLN A 63 10.32 13.22 4.64
C GLN A 63 9.57 11.94 5.04
N GLN A 64 8.83 11.99 6.15
CA GLN A 64 7.99 10.88 6.57
C GLN A 64 6.90 10.60 5.52
N GLY A 65 6.16 11.61 5.09
CA GLY A 65 5.13 11.45 4.06
C GLY A 65 5.68 10.92 2.72
N GLN A 66 6.89 11.30 2.33
CA GLN A 66 7.55 10.72 1.15
C GLN A 66 7.89 9.23 1.33
N THR A 67 8.28 8.84 2.54
CA THR A 67 8.57 7.44 2.86
C THR A 67 7.30 6.60 2.84
N ASP A 68 6.23 7.12 3.46
CA ASP A 68 4.92 6.45 3.48
C ASP A 68 4.37 6.28 2.06
N PHE A 69 4.41 7.35 1.24
CA PHE A 69 3.98 7.29 -0.17
C PHE A 69 4.77 6.26 -0.99
N ARG A 70 6.08 6.15 -0.78
CA ARG A 70 6.90 5.12 -1.43
C ARG A 70 6.51 3.71 -0.97
N GLY A 71 6.17 3.54 0.31
CA GLY A 71 5.66 2.29 0.86
C GLY A 71 4.33 1.89 0.22
N GLU A 72 3.38 2.81 0.12
CA GLU A 72 2.09 2.58 -0.53
C GLU A 72 2.25 2.23 -2.03
N GLN A 73 3.15 2.92 -2.73
CA GLN A 73 3.45 2.62 -4.14
C GLN A 73 4.01 1.20 -4.30
N ALA A 74 4.91 0.77 -3.42
CA ALA A 74 5.45 -0.58 -3.44
C ALA A 74 4.36 -1.64 -3.19
N ALA A 75 3.51 -1.42 -2.19
CA ALA A 75 2.38 -2.31 -1.89
C ALA A 75 1.38 -2.40 -3.06
N LEU A 76 1.14 -1.29 -3.76
CA LEU A 76 0.27 -1.29 -4.95
C LEU A 76 0.87 -2.09 -6.12
N LEU A 77 2.18 -2.04 -6.31
CA LEU A 77 2.86 -2.83 -7.34
C LEU A 77 2.83 -4.33 -7.00
N GLU A 78 3.04 -4.69 -5.74
CA GLU A 78 2.91 -6.06 -5.24
C GLU A 78 1.48 -6.58 -5.44
N GLY A 79 0.47 -5.81 -5.03
CA GLY A 79 -0.93 -6.18 -5.23
C GLY A 79 -1.32 -6.34 -6.71
N GLN A 80 -0.74 -5.54 -7.61
CA GLN A 80 -0.95 -5.73 -9.06
C GLN A 80 -0.33 -7.02 -9.58
N ALA A 81 0.87 -7.39 -9.11
CA ALA A 81 1.52 -8.63 -9.50
C ALA A 81 0.70 -9.85 -9.02
N ASP A 82 0.20 -9.82 -7.78
CA ASP A 82 -0.66 -10.86 -7.22
C ASP A 82 -1.95 -11.04 -8.03
N ILE A 83 -2.60 -9.93 -8.41
CA ILE A 83 -3.81 -9.97 -9.24
C ILE A 83 -3.51 -10.58 -10.62
N LEU A 84 -2.40 -10.20 -11.25
CA LEU A 84 -2.02 -10.77 -12.55
C LEU A 84 -1.79 -12.28 -12.45
N GLN A 85 -1.10 -12.73 -11.41
CA GLN A 85 -0.90 -14.16 -11.15
C GLN A 85 -2.24 -14.90 -10.98
N GLN A 86 -3.16 -14.36 -10.17
CA GLN A 86 -4.48 -14.96 -9.98
C GLN A 86 -5.29 -15.02 -11.27
N VAL A 87 -5.19 -14.00 -12.13
CA VAL A 87 -5.86 -13.98 -13.44
C VAL A 87 -5.31 -15.07 -14.36
N ASP A 88 -3.99 -15.28 -14.36
CA ASP A 88 -3.36 -16.35 -15.14
C ASP A 88 -3.77 -17.74 -14.61
N GLU A 89 -3.78 -17.94 -13.29
CA GLU A 89 -4.26 -19.18 -12.66
C GLU A 89 -5.73 -19.47 -12.99
N LEU A 90 -6.61 -18.45 -12.94
CA LEU A 90 -8.01 -18.59 -13.31
C LEU A 90 -8.19 -18.91 -14.80
N ARG A 91 -7.36 -18.30 -15.66
CA ARG A 91 -7.37 -18.58 -17.11
C ARG A 91 -6.97 -20.02 -17.40
N ASP A 92 -5.91 -20.50 -16.76
CA ASP A 92 -5.44 -21.88 -16.91
C ASP A 92 -6.47 -22.88 -16.38
N GLU A 93 -7.09 -22.58 -15.23
CA GLU A 93 -8.18 -23.38 -14.68
C GLU A 93 -9.37 -23.43 -15.64
N GLY A 94 -9.78 -22.29 -16.21
CA GLY A 94 -10.85 -22.23 -17.20
C GLY A 94 -10.54 -23.09 -18.43
N SER A 95 -9.33 -22.95 -19.01
CA SER A 95 -8.90 -23.75 -20.16
C SER A 95 -8.91 -25.25 -19.86
N ARG A 96 -8.47 -25.64 -18.67
CA ARG A 96 -8.50 -27.02 -18.19
C ARG A 96 -9.93 -27.53 -18.05
N GLN A 97 -10.82 -26.74 -17.43
CA GLN A 97 -12.22 -27.10 -17.24
C GLN A 97 -12.95 -27.26 -18.57
N ASP A 98 -12.69 -26.40 -19.55
CA ASP A 98 -13.28 -26.49 -20.88
C ASP A 98 -12.87 -27.79 -21.58
N LYS A 99 -11.57 -28.11 -21.60
CA LYS A 99 -11.05 -29.35 -22.17
C LYS A 99 -11.66 -30.58 -21.48
N ASN A 100 -11.71 -30.57 -20.15
CA ASN A 100 -12.28 -31.68 -19.37
C ASN A 100 -13.80 -31.80 -19.56
N SER A 101 -14.51 -30.68 -19.77
CA SER A 101 -15.94 -30.69 -20.05
C SER A 101 -16.24 -31.30 -21.42
N ILE A 102 -15.43 -30.98 -22.44
CA ILE A 102 -15.51 -31.61 -23.76
C ILE A 102 -15.22 -33.11 -23.66
N ALA A 103 -14.14 -33.48 -22.97
CA ALA A 103 -13.77 -34.88 -22.74
C ALA A 103 -14.90 -35.64 -22.02
N ARG A 104 -15.56 -35.03 -21.04
CA ARG A 104 -16.72 -35.61 -20.35
C ARG A 104 -17.87 -35.91 -21.31
N VAL A 105 -18.19 -34.98 -22.21
CA VAL A 105 -19.26 -35.16 -23.20
C VAL A 105 -18.94 -36.29 -24.17
N ILE A 106 -17.69 -36.37 -24.64
CA ILE A 106 -17.22 -37.44 -25.53
C ILE A 106 -17.30 -38.79 -24.80
N ASN A 107 -16.72 -38.88 -23.60
CA ASN A 107 -16.66 -40.11 -22.82
C ASN A 107 -18.04 -40.61 -22.39
N ASN A 108 -19.01 -39.72 -22.18
CA ASN A 108 -20.40 -40.10 -21.88
C ASN A 108 -21.08 -40.87 -23.02
N ASN A 109 -20.56 -40.79 -24.24
CA ASN A 109 -21.03 -41.60 -25.37
C ASN A 109 -20.30 -42.94 -25.50
N ALA A 110 -19.31 -43.24 -24.65
CA ALA A 110 -18.68 -44.55 -24.66
C ALA A 110 -19.67 -45.64 -24.23
N ARG A 111 -19.76 -46.70 -25.04
CA ARG A 111 -20.68 -47.83 -24.83
C ARG A 111 -19.97 -49.17 -24.83
N LEU A 112 -18.92 -49.31 -25.66
CA LEU A 112 -18.19 -50.55 -25.83
C LEU A 112 -16.85 -50.48 -25.10
N ASP A 113 -16.37 -51.63 -24.62
CA ASP A 113 -15.12 -51.74 -23.87
C ASP A 113 -13.87 -51.25 -24.64
N ASP A 114 -13.91 -51.30 -25.96
CA ASP A 114 -12.86 -50.83 -26.88
C ASP A 114 -13.01 -49.36 -27.26
N THR A 115 -14.10 -48.69 -26.88
CA THR A 115 -14.31 -47.27 -27.19
C THR A 115 -13.21 -46.44 -26.53
N LEU A 116 -12.50 -45.66 -27.34
CA LEU A 116 -11.45 -44.76 -26.89
C LEU A 116 -12.03 -43.68 -25.97
N LEU A 117 -11.31 -43.40 -24.89
CA LEU A 117 -11.67 -42.30 -23.99
C LEU A 117 -10.80 -41.08 -24.29
N GLU A 118 -11.44 -39.93 -24.34
CA GLU A 118 -10.77 -38.64 -24.35
C GLU A 118 -10.12 -38.41 -22.97
N PRO A 119 -8.80 -38.18 -22.91
CA PRO A 119 -8.09 -37.99 -21.66
C PRO A 119 -8.41 -36.66 -20.99
N PHE A 120 -8.23 -36.62 -19.67
CA PHE A 120 -8.43 -35.41 -18.88
C PHE A 120 -7.09 -34.71 -18.60
N TYR A 121 -7.18 -33.44 -18.24
CA TYR A 121 -6.08 -32.61 -17.78
C TYR A 121 -6.16 -32.48 -16.25
N GLY A 122 -5.05 -32.76 -15.58
CA GLY A 122 -4.92 -32.74 -14.12
C GLY A 122 -4.77 -31.32 -13.57
N ILE A 123 -4.70 -31.19 -12.25
CA ILE A 123 -4.59 -29.88 -11.54
C ILE A 123 -3.37 -29.05 -11.95
N ASN A 124 -2.36 -29.67 -12.56
CA ASN A 124 -1.17 -29.01 -13.09
C ASN A 124 -1.34 -28.53 -14.55
N GLY A 125 -2.55 -28.59 -15.11
CA GLY A 125 -2.84 -28.22 -16.50
C GLY A 125 -2.30 -29.19 -17.56
N GLN A 126 -1.64 -30.28 -17.15
CA GLN A 126 -1.09 -31.29 -18.05
C GLN A 126 -2.03 -32.49 -18.19
N LEU A 127 -1.82 -33.29 -19.23
CA LEU A 127 -2.54 -34.54 -19.42
C LEU A 127 -2.37 -35.45 -18.20
N VAL A 128 -3.47 -36.02 -17.70
CA VAL A 128 -3.43 -36.97 -16.59
C VAL A 128 -2.58 -38.19 -16.99
N PRO A 129 -1.48 -38.48 -16.27
CA PRO A 129 -0.60 -39.59 -16.62
C PRO A 129 -1.33 -40.92 -16.55
N HIS A 130 -1.07 -41.79 -17.53
CA HIS A 130 -1.65 -43.13 -17.62
C HIS A 130 -3.18 -43.16 -17.57
N PHE A 131 -3.83 -42.15 -18.15
CA PHE A 131 -5.27 -42.15 -18.34
C PHE A 131 -5.71 -43.42 -19.11
N PRO A 132 -6.78 -44.11 -18.67
CA PRO A 132 -7.22 -45.34 -19.33
C PRO A 132 -7.60 -45.06 -20.79
N PRO A 133 -7.01 -45.76 -21.76
CA PRO A 133 -7.23 -45.46 -23.18
C PRO A 133 -8.62 -45.86 -23.66
N THR A 134 -9.29 -46.81 -22.99
CA THR A 134 -10.63 -47.27 -23.36
C THR A 134 -11.55 -47.44 -22.16
N LEU A 135 -12.85 -47.52 -22.41
CA LEU A 135 -13.86 -47.83 -21.40
C LEU A 135 -13.54 -49.12 -20.63
N GLY A 136 -13.15 -50.18 -21.34
CA GLY A 136 -12.80 -51.46 -20.73
C GLY A 136 -11.56 -51.39 -19.83
N HIS A 137 -10.60 -50.50 -20.14
CA HIS A 137 -9.47 -50.23 -19.25
C HIS A 137 -9.94 -49.46 -18.00
N ALA A 138 -10.82 -48.47 -18.16
CA ALA A 138 -11.39 -47.71 -17.06
C ALA A 138 -12.22 -48.59 -16.10
N LYS A 139 -12.94 -49.60 -16.62
CA LYS A 139 -13.71 -50.56 -15.81
C LYS A 139 -12.82 -51.47 -14.95
N ARG A 140 -11.59 -51.76 -15.40
CA ARG A 140 -10.65 -52.71 -14.78
C ARG A 140 -9.54 -52.03 -13.96
N LEU A 141 -9.69 -50.76 -13.62
CA LEU A 141 -8.68 -50.02 -12.85
C LEU A 141 -8.45 -50.63 -11.47
N ARG A 142 -7.17 -50.78 -11.10
CA ARG A 142 -6.74 -51.25 -9.78
C ARG A 142 -6.66 -50.11 -8.77
N SER A 143 -6.63 -50.44 -7.48
CA SER A 143 -6.64 -49.48 -6.37
C SER A 143 -5.58 -48.38 -6.50
N ASP A 144 -4.32 -48.76 -6.67
CA ASP A 144 -3.18 -47.86 -6.86
C ASP A 144 -3.39 -46.91 -8.06
N ARG A 145 -3.91 -47.44 -9.17
CA ARG A 145 -4.17 -46.67 -10.38
C ARG A 145 -5.31 -45.68 -10.22
N VAL A 146 -6.41 -46.09 -9.57
CA VAL A 146 -7.54 -45.18 -9.28
C VAL A 146 -7.08 -44.05 -8.37
N ASP A 147 -6.26 -44.35 -7.36
CA ASP A 147 -5.78 -43.34 -6.41
C ASP A 147 -4.90 -42.29 -7.10
N ALA A 148 -3.99 -42.74 -7.96
CA ALA A 148 -3.17 -41.83 -8.77
C ALA A 148 -4.01 -40.94 -9.70
N LEU A 149 -5.03 -41.49 -10.34
CA LEU A 149 -5.93 -40.73 -11.22
C LEU A 149 -6.78 -39.72 -10.45
N LEU A 150 -7.32 -40.11 -9.30
CA LEU A 150 -8.10 -39.21 -8.44
C LEU A 150 -7.23 -38.06 -7.92
N LEU A 151 -6.01 -38.34 -7.45
CA LEU A 151 -5.07 -37.31 -6.99
C LEU A 151 -4.70 -36.34 -8.12
N ALA A 152 -4.39 -36.85 -9.32
CA ALA A 152 -4.10 -36.02 -10.49
C ALA A 152 -5.27 -35.08 -10.85
N LEU A 153 -6.50 -35.52 -10.59
CA LEU A 153 -7.73 -34.75 -10.82
C LEU A 153 -8.14 -33.87 -9.63
N GLY A 154 -7.39 -33.87 -8.52
CA GLY A 154 -7.73 -33.12 -7.31
C GLY A 154 -8.93 -33.69 -6.54
N LEU A 155 -9.23 -34.97 -6.71
CA LEU A 155 -10.34 -35.68 -6.08
C LEU A 155 -9.86 -36.47 -4.86
N GLY A 156 -10.71 -36.55 -3.83
CA GLY A 156 -10.39 -37.33 -2.63
C GLY A 156 -10.25 -38.83 -2.92
N VAL A 157 -9.32 -39.49 -2.23
CA VAL A 157 -9.04 -40.94 -2.32
C VAL A 157 -9.62 -41.75 -1.15
N ALA A 158 -10.55 -41.17 -0.39
CA ALA A 158 -11.21 -41.88 0.70
C ALA A 158 -12.29 -42.86 0.19
N GLY A 159 -12.49 -43.95 0.93
CA GLY A 159 -13.53 -44.96 0.68
C GLY A 159 -12.99 -46.28 0.13
N SER A 160 -13.89 -47.25 -0.10
CA SER A 160 -13.54 -48.53 -0.73
C SER A 160 -13.15 -48.35 -2.20
N LEU A 161 -12.49 -49.36 -2.80
CA LEU A 161 -12.12 -49.34 -4.21
C LEU A 161 -13.32 -49.05 -5.13
N ALA A 162 -14.46 -49.69 -4.86
CA ALA A 162 -15.69 -49.47 -5.64
C ALA A 162 -16.15 -48.01 -5.59
N VAL A 163 -16.15 -47.38 -4.40
CA VAL A 163 -16.53 -45.97 -4.23
C VAL A 163 -15.60 -45.05 -5.03
N ARG A 164 -14.30 -45.32 -5.00
CA ARG A 164 -13.30 -44.53 -5.72
C ARG A 164 -13.39 -44.70 -7.23
N GLN A 165 -13.64 -45.92 -7.71
CA GLN A 165 -13.91 -46.21 -9.12
C GLN A 165 -15.17 -45.48 -9.59
N THR A 166 -16.28 -45.55 -8.85
CA THR A 166 -17.51 -44.81 -9.18
C THR A 166 -17.27 -43.30 -9.19
N ARG A 167 -16.53 -42.76 -8.22
CA ARG A 167 -16.14 -41.34 -8.19
C ARG A 167 -15.37 -40.94 -9.44
N PHE A 168 -14.36 -41.72 -9.81
CA PHE A 168 -13.58 -41.50 -11.01
C PHE A 168 -14.46 -41.55 -12.28
N LYS A 169 -15.21 -42.65 -12.48
CA LYS A 169 -16.09 -42.85 -13.64
C LYS A 169 -17.10 -41.72 -13.80
N ARG A 170 -17.80 -41.35 -12.72
CA ARG A 170 -18.75 -40.24 -12.71
C ARG A 170 -18.09 -38.92 -13.09
N TYR A 171 -16.90 -38.64 -12.56
CA TYR A 171 -16.19 -37.40 -12.86
C TYR A 171 -15.77 -37.29 -14.34
N ILE A 172 -15.33 -38.40 -14.94
CA ILE A 172 -14.92 -38.44 -16.35
C ILE A 172 -16.10 -38.64 -17.33
N GLY A 173 -17.33 -38.67 -16.83
CA GLY A 173 -18.55 -38.73 -17.64
C GLY A 173 -18.98 -40.14 -18.04
N LEU A 174 -18.39 -41.19 -17.48
CA LEU A 174 -18.83 -42.55 -17.74
C LEU A 174 -20.13 -42.85 -16.98
N ARG A 175 -21.05 -43.54 -17.65
CA ARG A 175 -22.25 -44.07 -17.02
C ARG A 175 -21.89 -45.27 -16.15
N ASP A 176 -22.53 -45.38 -15.00
CA ASP A 176 -22.54 -46.64 -14.26
C ASP A 176 -23.32 -47.65 -15.11
N ASP A 177 -22.75 -48.84 -15.35
CA ASP A 177 -23.46 -49.91 -16.06
C ASP A 177 -24.67 -50.29 -15.17
N GLU A 178 -25.90 -50.03 -15.64
CA GLU A 178 -27.14 -50.61 -15.06
C GLU A 178 -27.21 -52.11 -15.33
#